data_AF-A0A7Z8CZ46-F1
#
_entry.id   AF-A0A7Z8CZ46-F1
#
_cell.length_a   1.000
_cell.length_b   1.000
_cell.length_c   1.000
_cell.angle_alpha   90.00
_cell.angle_beta   90.00
_cell.angle_gamma   90.00
#
_symmetry.space_group_name_H-M   'P 1'
#
loop_
_entity.id
_entity.type
_entity.pdbx_description
1 polymer ?
#
loop_
_entity_poly.entity_id
_entity_poly.type
_entity_poly.pdbx_seq_one_letter_code
_entity_poly.pdbx_strand_id
1 'polypeptide(L)'
;MIETLCDISFEQQTFQVGNSSYSKFYLFSESDIEKFKKVAILHNKGHPLKEAILQSFSMKDFKKKTTIVQTSSLFLENLIKNTKLANEQIIDLSNQLIQLEKKLNFIAKQNYQLEKRVVIVEKSKMDKPFHKKRS
;
A
#
# COMPACT_ATOMS: atom_id res chain seq x y z
N MET A 1 19.84 29.94 -12.22
CA MET A 1 19.97 30.23 -10.76
C MET A 1 19.21 31.52 -10.51
N ILE A 2 18.53 31.76 -9.39
CA ILE A 2 17.65 32.96 -9.24
C ILE A 2 18.41 34.27 -9.47
N GLU A 3 19.68 34.32 -9.09
CA GLU A 3 20.57 35.46 -9.32
C GLU A 3 20.66 35.83 -10.80
N THR A 4 20.72 34.83 -11.69
CA THR A 4 20.75 35.03 -13.15
C THR A 4 19.40 35.42 -13.74
N LEU A 5 18.30 35.27 -12.99
CA LEU A 5 16.95 35.64 -13.41
C LEU A 5 16.52 37.00 -12.88
N CYS A 6 17.17 37.49 -11.82
CA CYS A 6 16.81 38.73 -11.14
C CYS A 6 17.90 39.80 -11.22
N ASP A 7 19.05 39.53 -11.85
CA ASP A 7 20.24 40.41 -11.91
C ASP A 7 20.65 40.94 -10.52
N ILE A 8 20.49 40.11 -9.50
CA ILE A 8 20.83 40.42 -8.10
C ILE A 8 21.79 39.33 -7.62
N SER A 9 22.94 39.74 -7.08
CA SER A 9 23.84 38.84 -6.34
C SER A 9 23.39 38.77 -4.88
N PHE A 10 23.13 37.57 -4.35
CA PHE A 10 22.87 37.45 -2.91
C PHE A 10 24.19 37.55 -2.14
N GLU A 11 24.28 38.47 -1.19
CA GLU A 11 25.46 38.62 -0.35
C GLU A 11 25.67 37.36 0.51
N GLN A 12 26.76 36.64 0.29
CA GLN A 12 27.20 35.56 1.16
C GLN A 12 27.79 36.16 2.45
N GLN A 13 27.06 36.05 3.55
CA GLN A 13 27.58 36.44 4.87
C GLN A 13 28.29 35.24 5.50
N THR A 14 29.59 35.40 5.73
CA THR A 14 30.43 34.44 6.45
C THR A 14 30.69 34.95 7.86
N PHE A 15 30.32 34.17 8.86
CA PHE A 15 30.58 34.49 10.27
C PHE A 15 31.69 33.58 10.79
N GLN A 16 32.70 34.18 11.43
CA GLN A 16 33.77 33.45 12.10
C GLN A 16 33.49 33.41 13.60
N VAL A 17 33.39 32.20 14.15
CA VAL A 17 33.18 31.95 15.59
C VAL A 17 34.30 31.04 16.07
N GLY A 18 35.29 31.61 16.78
CA GLY A 18 36.50 30.92 17.19
C GLY A 18 37.34 30.43 15.99
N ASN A 19 37.68 29.13 15.96
CA ASN A 19 38.43 28.50 14.87
C ASN A 19 37.54 27.98 13.73
N SER A 20 36.23 28.18 13.83
CA SER A 20 35.24 27.68 12.86
C SER A 20 34.54 28.84 12.14
N SER A 21 34.27 28.67 10.85
CA SER A 21 33.46 29.59 10.07
C SER A 21 32.20 28.89 9.57
N TYR A 22 31.08 29.62 9.57
CA TYR A 22 29.84 29.18 8.96
C TYR A 22 29.39 30.20 7.92
N SER A 23 28.90 29.69 6.78
CA SER A 23 28.34 30.49 5.70
C SER A 23 26.84 30.28 5.66
N LYS A 24 26.06 31.37 5.63
CA LYS A 24 24.62 31.29 5.46
C LYS A 24 24.27 31.43 3.98
N PHE A 25 23.73 30.36 3.39
CA PHE A 25 23.21 30.38 2.02
C PHE A 25 21.69 30.40 2.03
N TYR A 26 21.08 31.30 1.26
CA TYR A 26 19.64 31.28 1.03
C TYR A 26 19.35 30.40 -0.18
N LEU A 27 18.84 29.19 0.09
CA LEU A 27 18.39 28.25 -0.93
C LEU A 27 16.89 28.44 -1.14
N PHE A 28 16.51 28.87 -2.33
CA PHE A 28 15.12 29.00 -2.73
C PHE A 28 14.71 27.78 -3.57
N SER A 29 13.59 27.15 -3.21
CA SER A 29 13.03 26.06 -4.01
C SER A 29 12.30 26.62 -5.25
N GLU A 30 12.07 25.78 -6.26
CA GLU A 30 11.25 26.15 -7.42
C GLU A 30 9.85 26.66 -7.00
N SER A 31 9.29 26.08 -5.94
CA SER A 31 8.00 26.52 -5.40
C SER A 31 8.05 27.93 -4.81
N ASP A 32 9.20 28.36 -4.29
CA ASP A 32 9.38 29.71 -3.76
C ASP A 32 9.55 30.71 -4.90
N ILE A 33 10.28 30.33 -5.97
CA ILE A 33 10.39 31.10 -7.21
C ILE A 33 9.02 31.41 -7.80
N GLU A 34 8.13 30.43 -7.85
CA GLU A 34 6.76 30.62 -8.35
C GLU A 34 5.95 31.60 -7.49
N LYS A 35 6.09 31.54 -6.16
CA LYS A 35 5.43 32.49 -5.27
C LYS A 35 5.96 33.91 -5.48
N PHE A 36 7.27 34.09 -5.63
CA PHE A 36 7.87 35.39 -5.95
C PHE A 36 7.38 35.93 -7.30
N LYS A 37 7.26 35.07 -8.33
CA LYS A 37 6.64 35.45 -9.61
C LYS A 37 5.18 35.91 -9.43
N LYS A 38 4.39 35.22 -8.61
CA LYS A 38 3.01 35.62 -8.29
C LYS A 38 2.96 36.97 -7.56
N VAL A 39 3.87 37.24 -6.63
CA VAL A 39 4.00 38.57 -5.98
C VAL A 39 4.28 39.64 -7.02
N ALA A 40 5.25 39.43 -7.90
CA ALA A 40 5.63 40.39 -8.93
C ALA A 40 4.45 40.71 -9.87
N ILE A 41 3.70 39.68 -10.29
CA ILE A 41 2.51 39.85 -11.13
C ILE A 41 1.43 40.68 -10.42
N LEU A 42 1.17 40.41 -9.13
CA LEU A 42 0.16 41.14 -8.35
C LEU A 42 0.58 42.59 -8.11
N HIS A 43 1.85 42.83 -7.81
CA HIS A 43 2.40 44.16 -7.64
C HIS A 43 2.30 44.98 -8.94
N ASN A 44 2.64 44.38 -10.08
CA ASN A 44 2.51 45.04 -11.40
C ASN A 44 1.06 45.36 -11.77
N LYS A 45 0.08 44.68 -11.15
CA LYS A 45 -1.35 44.99 -11.29
C LYS A 45 -1.83 46.10 -10.34
N GLY A 46 -0.93 46.72 -9.58
CA GLY A 46 -1.23 47.84 -8.70
C GLY A 46 -1.57 47.44 -7.26
N HIS A 47 -1.41 46.17 -6.88
CA HIS A 47 -1.59 45.77 -5.48
C HIS A 47 -0.42 46.25 -4.60
N PRO A 48 -0.69 46.76 -3.38
CA PRO A 48 0.35 47.04 -2.40
C PRO A 48 1.21 45.80 -2.15
N LEU A 49 2.54 45.98 -2.10
CA LEU A 49 3.50 44.88 -1.97
C LEU A 49 3.17 43.95 -0.79
N LYS A 50 2.77 44.52 0.35
CA LYS A 50 2.39 43.76 1.55
C LYS A 50 1.19 42.84 1.31
N GLU A 51 0.19 43.30 0.57
CA GLU A 51 -1.01 42.51 0.24
C GLU A 51 -0.70 41.43 -0.79
N ALA A 52 0.12 41.77 -1.81
CA ALA A 52 0.58 40.81 -2.81
C ALA A 52 1.37 39.64 -2.19
N ILE A 53 2.22 39.93 -1.19
CA ILE A 53 2.94 38.92 -0.41
C ILE A 53 1.96 38.09 0.43
N LEU A 54 1.07 38.74 1.18
CA LEU A 54 0.11 38.02 2.03
C LEU A 54 -0.82 37.13 1.21
N GLN A 55 -1.16 37.50 -0.02
CA GLN A 55 -2.02 36.72 -0.91
C GLN A 55 -1.29 35.54 -1.54
N SER A 56 -0.07 35.74 -2.05
CA SER A 56 0.72 34.69 -2.70
C SER A 56 1.29 33.65 -1.71
N PHE A 57 1.54 34.08 -0.47
CA PHE A 57 1.97 33.22 0.64
C PHE A 57 0.82 32.87 1.60
N SER A 58 -0.44 33.18 1.25
CA SER A 58 -1.58 32.95 2.14
C SER A 58 -1.77 31.46 2.45
N MET A 59 -2.08 31.16 3.71
CA MET A 59 -2.34 29.83 4.28
C MET A 59 -3.49 29.02 3.64
N LYS A 60 -4.13 29.49 2.56
CA LYS A 60 -5.16 28.71 1.85
C LYS A 60 -4.61 27.37 1.34
N ASP A 61 -3.33 27.30 1.01
CA ASP A 61 -2.66 26.05 0.63
C ASP A 61 -2.30 25.16 1.84
N PHE A 62 -2.12 25.74 3.04
CA PHE A 62 -1.94 24.98 4.28
C PHE A 62 -3.22 24.27 4.71
N LYS A 63 -4.39 24.91 4.56
CA LYS A 63 -5.69 24.26 4.83
C LYS A 63 -5.98 23.11 3.87
N LYS A 64 -5.56 23.19 2.60
CA LYS A 64 -5.67 22.06 1.66
C LYS A 64 -4.74 20.90 2.04
N LYS A 65 -3.51 21.18 2.47
CA LYS A 65 -2.57 20.15 2.93
C LYS A 65 -3.09 19.40 4.17
N THR A 66 -3.67 20.09 5.16
CA THR A 66 -4.21 19.43 6.35
C THR A 66 -5.42 18.54 6.05
N THR A 67 -6.31 18.95 5.14
CA THR A 67 -7.45 18.11 4.71
C THR A 67 -6.97 16.89 3.91
N ILE A 68 -5.99 17.03 3.02
CA ILE A 68 -5.42 15.90 2.27
C ILE A 68 -4.78 14.87 3.22
N VAL A 69 -4.02 15.34 4.22
CA VAL A 69 -3.38 14.46 5.20
C VAL A 69 -4.44 13.67 6.00
N GLN A 70 -5.52 14.32 6.46
CA GLN A 70 -6.61 13.64 7.18
C GLN A 70 -7.38 12.64 6.30
N THR A 71 -7.63 12.95 5.02
CA THR A 71 -8.27 11.99 4.11
C THR A 71 -7.37 10.80 3.80
N SER A 72 -6.05 11.04 3.69
CA SER A 72 -5.08 9.98 3.43
C SER A 72 -4.89 9.04 4.63
N SER A 73 -4.93 9.56 5.86
CA SER A 73 -4.85 8.73 7.06
C SER A 73 -6.07 7.82 7.21
N LEU A 74 -7.28 8.35 6.99
CA LEU A 74 -8.54 7.58 7.07
C LEU A 74 -8.61 6.51 5.97
N PHE A 75 -8.11 6.83 4.77
CA PHE A 75 -7.97 5.86 3.69
C PHE A 75 -6.99 4.74 4.05
N LEU A 76 -5.81 5.08 4.58
CA LEU A 76 -4.80 4.10 5.00
C LEU A 76 -5.30 3.21 6.14
N GLU A 77 -6.01 3.76 7.12
CA GLU A 77 -6.61 2.98 8.21
C GLU A 77 -7.66 1.98 7.70
N ASN A 78 -8.52 2.40 6.77
CA ASN A 78 -9.48 1.51 6.13
C ASN A 78 -8.78 0.41 5.31
N LEU A 79 -7.69 0.75 4.62
CA LEU A 79 -6.91 -0.20 3.84
C LEU A 79 -6.21 -1.22 4.74
N ILE A 80 -5.67 -0.78 5.88
CA ILE A 80 -5.10 -1.68 6.91
C ILE A 80 -6.18 -2.59 7.49
N LYS A 81 -7.38 -2.07 7.76
CA LYS A 81 -8.48 -2.88 8.30
C LYS A 81 -8.94 -3.94 7.30
N ASN A 82 -9.10 -3.57 6.03
CA ASN A 82 -9.53 -4.48 4.99
C ASN A 82 -8.48 -5.56 4.68
N THR A 83 -7.19 -5.21 4.70
CA THR A 83 -6.11 -6.20 4.50
C THR A 83 -6.03 -7.21 5.65
N LYS A 84 -6.26 -6.77 6.90
CA LYS A 84 -6.36 -7.69 8.05
C LYS A 84 -7.52 -8.67 7.90
N LEU A 85 -8.72 -8.18 7.58
CA LEU A 85 -9.90 -9.03 7.35
C LEU A 85 -9.68 -10.02 6.22
N ALA A 86 -9.09 -9.59 5.10
CA ALA A 86 -8.76 -10.48 3.99
C ALA A 86 -7.76 -11.56 4.40
N ASN A 87 -6.74 -11.23 5.18
CA ASN A 87 -5.78 -12.21 5.68
C ASN A 87 -6.43 -13.24 6.62
N GLU A 88 -7.31 -12.81 7.52
CA GLU A 88 -8.06 -13.71 8.40
C GLU A 88 -8.93 -14.69 7.58
N GLN A 89 -9.60 -14.20 6.54
CA GLN A 89 -10.39 -15.04 5.63
C GLN A 89 -9.52 -16.04 4.86
N ILE A 90 -8.34 -15.63 4.38
CA ILE A 90 -7.40 -16.51 3.70
C ILE A 90 -6.93 -17.64 4.64
N ILE A 91 -6.64 -17.31 5.89
CA ILE A 91 -6.22 -18.31 6.90
C ILE A 91 -7.35 -19.31 7.16
N ASP A 92 -8.58 -18.84 7.33
CA ASP A 92 -9.73 -19.73 7.56
C ASP A 92 -9.99 -20.65 6.36
N LEU A 93 -10.02 -20.10 5.15
CA LEU A 93 -10.18 -20.87 3.92
C LEU A 93 -9.06 -21.90 3.72
N SER A 94 -7.82 -21.54 4.05
CA SER A 94 -6.68 -22.46 4.02
C SER A 94 -6.87 -23.65 4.98
N ASN A 95 -7.33 -23.38 6.20
CA ASN A 95 -7.63 -24.44 7.17
C ASN A 95 -8.76 -25.36 6.69
N GLN A 96 -9.81 -24.80 6.10
CA GLN A 96 -10.91 -25.57 5.52
C GLN A 96 -10.44 -26.46 4.36
N LEU A 97 -9.57 -25.96 3.48
CA LEU A 97 -8.97 -26.74 2.41
C LEU A 97 -8.17 -27.93 2.94
N ILE A 98 -7.32 -27.72 3.96
CA ILE A 98 -6.54 -28.79 4.59
C ILE A 98 -7.47 -29.86 5.20
N GLN A 99 -8.57 -29.45 5.83
CA GLN A 99 -9.54 -30.40 6.38
C GLN A 99 -10.25 -31.21 5.29
N LEU A 100 -10.64 -30.56 4.18
CA LEU A 100 -11.28 -31.22 3.05
C LEU A 100 -10.31 -32.20 2.38
N GLU A 101 -9.06 -31.84 2.20
CA GLU A 101 -8.03 -32.71 1.64
C GLU A 101 -7.82 -33.96 2.50
N LYS A 102 -7.78 -33.81 3.84
CA LYS A 102 -7.72 -34.95 4.77
C LYS A 102 -8.93 -35.88 4.61
N LYS A 103 -10.15 -35.32 4.51
CA LYS A 103 -11.38 -36.10 4.29
C LYS A 103 -11.34 -36.84 2.96
N LEU A 104 -10.91 -36.18 1.88
CA LEU A 104 -10.81 -36.77 0.55
C LEU A 104 -9.82 -37.94 0.55
N ASN A 105 -8.64 -37.75 1.13
CA ASN A 105 -7.65 -38.82 1.27
C ASN A 105 -8.16 -40.02 2.08
N PHE A 106 -8.95 -39.77 3.13
CA PHE A 106 -9.58 -40.83 3.91
C PHE A 106 -10.62 -41.60 3.09
N ILE A 107 -11.51 -40.91 2.39
CA ILE A 107 -12.52 -41.51 1.52
C ILE A 107 -11.87 -42.32 0.40
N ALA A 108 -10.82 -41.79 -0.24
CA ALA A 108 -10.08 -42.49 -1.29
C ALA A 108 -9.50 -43.82 -0.78
N LYS A 109 -8.94 -43.84 0.42
CA LYS A 109 -8.45 -45.08 1.06
C LYS A 109 -9.58 -46.07 1.34
N GLN A 110 -10.71 -45.60 1.84
CA GLN A 110 -11.87 -46.48 2.09
C GLN A 110 -12.42 -47.08 0.80
N ASN A 111 -12.57 -46.27 -0.26
CA ASN A 111 -13.03 -46.74 -1.57
C ASN A 111 -12.08 -47.80 -2.14
N TYR A 112 -10.78 -47.56 -2.08
CA TYR A 112 -9.79 -48.55 -2.52
C TYR A 112 -9.87 -49.88 -1.76
N GLN A 113 -10.12 -49.84 -0.44
CA GLN A 113 -10.32 -51.06 0.35
C GLN A 113 -11.63 -51.77 -0.01
N LEU A 114 -12.70 -51.02 -0.25
CA LEU A 114 -13.99 -51.56 -0.67
C LEU A 114 -13.89 -52.22 -2.06
N GLU A 115 -13.25 -51.56 -3.03
CA GLU A 115 -12.99 -52.12 -4.35
C GLU A 115 -12.25 -53.47 -4.26
N LYS A 116 -11.19 -53.54 -3.45
CA LYS A 116 -10.49 -54.81 -3.20
C LYS A 116 -11.40 -55.89 -2.63
N ARG A 117 -12.25 -55.55 -1.66
CA ARG A 117 -13.20 -56.50 -1.07
C ARG A 117 -14.23 -56.98 -2.09
N VAL A 118 -14.75 -56.07 -2.93
CA VAL A 118 -15.67 -56.42 -4.02
C VAL A 118 -15.02 -57.42 -4.96
N VAL A 119 -13.79 -57.17 -5.42
CA VAL A 119 -13.06 -58.10 -6.30
C VAL A 119 -12.87 -59.48 -5.66
N ILE A 120 -12.53 -59.55 -4.38
CA ILE A 120 -12.38 -60.83 -3.65
C ILE A 120 -13.73 -61.57 -3.57
N VAL A 121 -14.81 -60.86 -3.25
CA VAL A 121 -16.16 -61.44 -3.19
C VAL A 121 -16.62 -61.93 -4.56
N GLU A 122 -16.37 -61.18 -5.63
CA GLU A 122 -16.72 -61.58 -6.99
C GLU A 122 -15.96 -62.84 -7.42
N LYS A 123 -14.65 -62.91 -7.17
CA LYS A 123 -13.85 -64.11 -7.44
C LYS A 123 -14.32 -65.32 -6.63
N SER A 124 -14.56 -65.16 -5.34
CA SER A 124 -15.03 -66.26 -4.48
C SER A 124 -16.46 -66.74 -4.81
N LYS A 125 -17.31 -65.91 -5.43
CA LYS A 125 -18.59 -66.35 -5.97
C LYS A 125 -18.42 -67.25 -7.20
N MET A 126 -17.42 -66.96 -8.05
CA MET A 126 -17.09 -67.81 -9.20
C MET A 126 -16.49 -69.16 -8.79
N ASP A 127 -15.72 -69.17 -7.70
CA ASP A 127 -15.00 -70.36 -7.21
C ASP A 127 -15.82 -71.28 -6.31
N LYS A 128 -17.09 -70.96 -5.97
CA LYS A 128 -17.92 -71.88 -5.18
C LYS A 128 -18.29 -73.09 -6.05
N PRO A 129 -17.76 -74.30 -5.79
CA PRO A 129 -18.28 -75.48 -6.45
C PRO A 129 -19.71 -75.65 -5.97
N PHE A 130 -20.67 -75.57 -6.89
CA PHE A 130 -22.02 -76.05 -6.63
C PHE A 130 -21.90 -77.55 -6.32
N HIS A 131 -21.74 -77.90 -5.05
CA HIS A 131 -22.01 -79.25 -4.59
C HIS A 131 -23.52 -79.46 -4.77
N LYS A 132 -23.89 -79.95 -5.96
CA LYS A 132 -25.19 -80.61 -6.16
C LYS A 132 -25.31 -81.64 -5.05
N LYS A 133 -26.22 -81.40 -4.10
CA LYS A 133 -26.69 -82.46 -3.21
C LYS A 133 -27.14 -83.60 -4.11
N ARG A 134 -26.46 -84.74 -4.02
CA ARG A 134 -26.89 -85.98 -4.69
C ARG A 134 -28.26 -86.31 -4.11
N SER A 135 -29.29 -86.18 -4.94
CA SER A 135 -30.62 -86.68 -4.66
C SER A 135 -30.72 -88.15 -5.01
#